data_AF-A0A660Z286-F1
#
_entry.id   AF-A0A660Z286-F1
#
_cell.length_a   1.000
_cell.length_b   1.000
_cell.length_c   1.000
_cell.angle_alpha   90.00
_cell.angle_beta   90.00
_cell.angle_gamma   90.00
#
_symmetry.space_group_name_H-M   'P 1'
#
loop_
_entity.id
_entity.type
_entity.pdbx_description
1 polymer ?
#
loop_
_entity_poly.entity_id
_entity_poly.type
_entity_poly.pdbx_seq_one_letter_code
_entity_poly.pdbx_strand_id
1 'polypeptide(L)' 'GKETILFLANESRGPSEKLLSLIDKKITIPGKGKAESLNVASASAIILAELTK' A
#
# COMPACT_ATOMS: atom_id res chain seq x y z
N GLY A 1 9.20 -19.27 -0.14
CA GLY A 1 8.51 -18.02 0.20
C GLY A 1 7.04 -18.16 -0.12
N LYS A 2 6.15 -17.47 0.59
CA LYS A 2 4.72 -17.46 0.28
C LYS A 2 4.49 -16.53 -0.92
N GLU A 3 3.77 -17.00 -1.93
CA GLU A 3 3.33 -16.15 -3.04
C GLU A 3 2.47 -15.00 -2.49
N THR A 4 2.80 -13.77 -2.88
CA THR A 4 2.17 -12.56 -2.35
C THR A 4 1.80 -11.63 -3.50
N ILE A 5 0.56 -11.17 -3.49
CA ILE A 5 0.08 -10.13 -4.41
C ILE A 5 -0.03 -8.83 -3.62
N LEU A 6 0.71 -7.81 -4.04
CA LEU A 6 0.62 -6.47 -3.48
C LEU A 6 -0.33 -5.63 -4.33
N PHE A 7 -1.43 -5.17 -3.74
CA PHE A 7 -2.34 -4.23 -4.37
C PHE A 7 -2.05 -2.81 -3.90
N LEU A 8 -1.94 -1.89 -4.85
CA LEU A 8 -1.78 -0.46 -4.61
C LEU A 8 -3.00 0.25 -5.19
N ALA A 9 -3.63 1.06 -4.35
CA ALA A 9 -4.84 1.77 -4.72
C ALA A 9 -4.53 3.09 -5.41
N ASN A 10 -5.53 3.63 -6.12
CA ASN A 10 -5.47 4.95 -6.70
C ASN A 10 -5.35 6.03 -5.60
N GLU A 11 -4.47 7.01 -5.80
CA GLU A 11 -4.20 8.10 -4.84
C GLU A 11 -5.44 8.92 -4.47
N SER A 12 -6.30 9.20 -5.45
CA SER A 12 -7.43 10.10 -5.27
C SER A 12 -8.68 9.40 -4.74
N ARG A 13 -8.85 8.10 -4.99
CA ARG A 13 -10.08 7.35 -4.67
C ARG A 13 -9.90 6.22 -3.65
N GLY A 14 -8.67 5.81 -3.39
CA GLY A 14 -8.39 4.65 -2.55
C GLY A 14 -8.82 3.32 -3.18
N PRO A 15 -8.71 2.20 -2.43
CA PRO A 15 -9.10 0.88 -2.91
C PRO A 15 -10.62 0.75 -2.97
N SER A 16 -11.14 -0.04 -3.90
CA SER A 16 -12.57 -0.35 -3.93
C SER A 16 -12.96 -1.28 -2.77
N GLU A 17 -14.21 -1.18 -2.30
CA GLU A 17 -14.76 -2.07 -1.26
C GLU A 17 -14.64 -3.55 -1.64
N LYS A 18 -14.87 -3.88 -2.92
CA LYS A 18 -14.68 -5.23 -3.44
C LYS A 18 -13.25 -5.72 -3.25
N LEU A 19 -12.25 -4.87 -3.48
CA LEU A 19 -10.86 -5.24 -3.26
C LEU A 19 -10.56 -5.40 -1.76
N LEU A 20 -11.07 -4.49 -0.92
CA LEU A 20 -10.93 -4.57 0.54
C LEU A 20 -11.55 -5.86 1.12
N SER A 21 -12.60 -6.40 0.51
CA SER A 21 -13.18 -7.69 0.92
C SER A 21 -12.34 -8.93 0.55
N LEU A 22 -11.35 -8.77 -0.34
CA LEU A 22 -10.53 -9.88 -0.86
C LEU A 22 -9.13 -9.94 -0.23
N ILE A 23 -8.69 -8.88 0.46
CA ILE A 23 -7.33 -8.83 1.01
C ILE A 23 -7.23 -9.61 2.32
N ASP A 24 -6.16 -10.40 2.45
CA ASP A 24 -5.82 -11.06 3.72
C ASP A 24 -5.30 -10.07 4.76
N LYS A 25 -4.60 -9.02 4.29
CA LYS A 25 -3.92 -8.05 5.14
C LYS A 25 -3.94 -6.66 4.53
N LYS A 26 -4.35 -5.68 5.34
CA LYS A 26 -4.18 -4.25 5.07
C LYS A 26 -2.87 -3.77 5.68
N ILE A 27 -2.06 -3.06 4.91
CA ILE A 27 -0.80 -2.45 5.36
C ILE A 27 -0.81 -0.95 5.07
N THR A 28 -0.06 -0.18 5.86
CA THR A 28 0.02 1.29 5.75
C THR A 28 1.43 1.77 6.04
N ILE A 29 1.87 2.84 5.39
CA ILE A 29 3.09 3.57 5.77
C ILE A 29 2.69 4.63 6.80
N PRO A 30 3.28 4.67 7.99
CA PRO A 30 3.01 5.73 8.95
C PRO A 30 3.38 7.10 8.36
N GLY A 31 2.43 8.03 8.39
CA GLY A 31 2.67 9.40 7.95
C GLY A 31 3.62 10.15 8.88
N LYS A 32 4.39 11.09 8.33
CA LYS A 32 5.25 11.99 9.11
C LYS A 32 5.16 13.41 8.56
N GLY A 33 4.99 14.38 9.46
CA GLY A 33 4.93 15.80 9.10
C GLY A 33 3.54 16.22 8.61
N LYS A 34 3.50 17.15 7.65
CA LYS A 34 2.26 17.78 7.13
C LYS A 34 1.76 17.18 5.81
N ALA A 35 2.50 16.24 5.22
CA ALA A 35 2.07 15.61 3.97
C ALA A 35 0.88 14.67 4.25
N GLU A 36 -0.19 14.80 3.48
CA GLU A 36 -1.40 14.00 3.63
C GLU A 36 -1.20 12.56 3.13
N SER A 37 -0.43 12.39 2.05
CA SER A 37 -0.13 11.08 1.45
C SER A 37 1.19 11.10 0.66
N LEU A 38 1.65 9.90 0.28
CA LEU A 38 2.72 9.71 -0.70
C LEU A 38 2.10 9.40 -2.06
N ASN A 39 2.82 9.73 -3.13
CA ASN A 39 2.47 9.16 -4.43
C ASN A 39 2.65 7.63 -4.42
N VAL A 40 1.88 6.94 -5.26
CA VAL A 40 1.82 5.48 -5.32
C VAL A 40 3.18 4.87 -5.65
N ALA A 41 3.98 5.48 -6.51
CA ALA A 41 5.30 4.97 -6.86
C ALA A 41 6.25 4.96 -5.65
N SER A 42 6.28 6.04 -4.87
CA SER A 42 7.08 6.14 -3.64
C SER A 42 6.58 5.19 -2.56
N ALA A 43 5.25 5.09 -2.37
CA ALA A 43 4.67 4.13 -1.43
C ALA A 43 5.02 2.68 -1.81
N SER A 44 4.97 2.35 -3.10
CA SER A 44 5.34 1.04 -3.63
C SER A 44 6.80 0.70 -3.33
N ALA A 45 7.71 1.64 -3.60
CA ALA A 45 9.14 1.45 -3.37
C ALA A 45 9.46 1.17 -1.89
N ILE A 46 8.85 1.93 -0.97
CA ILE A 46 9.04 1.75 0.48
C ILE A 46 8.53 0.37 0.92
N ILE A 47 7.33 -0.02 0.49
CA ILE A 47 6.73 -1.31 0.86
C ILE A 47 7.59 -2.47 0.32
N LEU A 48 7.99 -2.40 -0.96
CA LEU A 48 8.81 -3.46 -1.56
C LEU A 48 10.16 -3.59 -0.86
N ALA A 49 10.83 -2.48 -0.55
CA ALA A 49 12.09 -2.49 0.18
C ALA A 49 11.94 -3.13 1.57
N GLU A 50 10.82 -2.87 2.26
CA GLU A 50 10.55 -3.49 3.57
C GLU A 50 10.22 -4.98 3.46
N LEU A 51 9.51 -5.41 2.41
CA LEU A 51 9.17 -6.82 2.18
C LEU A 51 10.37 -7.69 1.80
N THR A 52 11.46 -7.08 1.32
CA THR A 52 12.69 -7.78 0.93
C THR A 52 13.76 -7.85 2.01
N LYS A 53 13.52 -7.25 3.19
CA LYS A 53 14.39 -7.39 4.36
C LYS A 53 14.16 -8.73 5.07
#